data_AF-A0A932HYX8-F1
#
_entry.id   AF-A0A932HYX8-F1
#
_cell.length_a   1.000
_cell.length_b   1.000
_cell.length_c   1.000
_cell.angle_alpha   90.00
_cell.angle_beta   90.00
_cell.angle_gamma   90.00
#
_symmetry.space_group_name_H-M   'P 1'
#
loop_
_entity.id
_entity.type
_entity.pdbx_description
1 polymer ?
#
loop_
_entity_poly.entity_id
_entity_poly.type
_entity_poly.pdbx_seq_one_letter_code
_entity_poly.pdbx_strand_id
1 'polypeptide(L)'
;MLELIAFALILGFVLIIFVRRTTSNVALEADAERARGDEEIQVLRRMPGRAFESMLRELVESLGLRIVEVRWVNDEEIDILANNPAPVIGGEYIVHGILVPEGDFVSSIRVIGLSDTVRAERALKGILITTGYFTEEVQKYAEGAPMELINVSRLREILKENGILWPAA
;
A
#
# COMPACT_ATOMS: atom_id res chain seq x y z
N MET A 1 32.30 -38.21 11.72
CA MET A 1 32.50 -36.80 11.31
C MET A 1 31.44 -36.36 10.29
N LEU A 2 31.19 -37.13 9.21
CA LEU A 2 30.18 -36.81 8.20
C LEU A 2 28.74 -36.74 8.74
N GLU A 3 28.36 -37.67 9.64
CA GLU A 3 26.99 -37.70 10.19
C GLU A 3 26.66 -36.50 11.10
N LEU A 4 27.65 -35.99 11.82
CA LEU A 4 27.50 -34.79 12.66
C LEU A 4 27.26 -33.54 11.79
N ILE A 5 27.92 -33.46 10.64
CA ILE A 5 27.75 -32.36 9.68
C ILE A 5 26.36 -32.43 9.03
N ALA A 6 25.91 -33.62 8.66
CA ALA A 6 24.58 -33.82 8.08
C ALA A 6 23.46 -33.42 9.07
N PHE A 7 23.59 -33.80 10.34
CA PHE A 7 22.62 -33.45 11.38
C PHE A 7 22.56 -31.93 11.62
N ALA A 8 23.71 -31.25 11.66
CA ALA A 8 23.76 -29.80 11.83
C ALA A 8 23.10 -29.04 10.66
N LEU A 9 23.26 -29.52 9.42
CA LEU A 9 22.64 -28.93 8.24
C LEU A 9 21.11 -29.10 8.24
N ILE A 10 20.62 -30.29 8.61
CA ILE A 10 19.17 -30.56 8.70
C ILE A 10 18.54 -29.71 9.79
N LEU A 11 19.17 -29.61 10.97
CA LEU A 11 18.67 -28.80 12.07
C LEU A 11 18.61 -27.32 11.70
N GLY A 12 19.64 -26.81 10.99
CA GLY A 12 19.64 -25.45 10.47
C GLY A 12 18.51 -25.19 9.47
N PHE A 13 18.26 -26.13 8.56
CA PHE A 13 17.17 -26.02 7.58
C PHE A 13 15.78 -26.06 8.26
N VAL A 14 15.61 -26.92 9.26
CA VAL A 14 14.37 -27.02 10.05
C VAL A 14 14.13 -25.73 10.85
N LEU A 15 15.16 -25.15 11.46
CA LEU A 15 15.06 -23.85 12.15
C LEU A 15 14.67 -22.72 11.19
N ILE A 16 15.25 -22.67 9.99
CA ILE A 16 14.90 -21.67 8.96
C ILE A 16 13.44 -21.84 8.52
N ILE A 17 12.98 -23.08 8.31
CA ILE A 17 11.58 -23.37 7.96
C ILE A 17 10.64 -22.95 9.09
N PHE A 18 10.99 -23.22 10.35
CA PHE A 18 10.14 -22.94 11.50
C PHE A 18 10.03 -21.43 11.77
N VAL A 19 11.12 -20.67 11.61
CA VAL A 19 11.11 -19.21 11.74
C VAL A 19 10.27 -18.55 10.65
N ARG A 20 10.35 -19.01 9.39
CA ARG A 20 9.54 -18.44 8.29
C ARG A 20 8.03 -18.63 8.46
N ARG A 21 7.59 -19.64 9.22
CA ARG A 21 6.17 -20.04 9.24
C ARG A 21 5.30 -19.26 10.24
N THR A 22 5.91 -18.57 11.21
CA THR A 22 5.15 -18.05 12.37
C THR A 22 5.02 -16.53 12.39
N THR A 23 5.87 -15.77 11.70
CA THR A 23 5.91 -14.30 11.85
C THR A 23 5.07 -13.51 10.85
N SER A 24 4.84 -14.02 9.65
CA SER A 24 4.20 -13.25 8.57
C SER A 24 2.67 -13.33 8.55
N ASN A 25 2.10 -14.51 8.82
CA ASN A 25 0.65 -14.72 8.69
C ASN A 25 -0.17 -14.07 9.81
N VAL A 26 0.41 -13.92 11.01
CA VAL A 26 -0.30 -13.43 12.20
C VAL A 26 -0.65 -11.93 12.11
N ALA A 27 0.18 -11.12 11.45
CA ALA A 27 -0.04 -9.67 11.37
C ALA A 27 -1.19 -9.29 10.42
N LEU A 28 -1.27 -9.98 9.27
CA LEU A 28 -2.31 -9.74 8.26
C LEU A 28 -3.65 -10.36 8.65
N GLU A 29 -3.65 -11.56 9.24
CA GLU A 29 -4.87 -12.10 9.86
C GLU A 29 -5.35 -11.18 10.97
N ALA A 30 -4.49 -10.66 11.84
CA ALA A 30 -4.91 -9.71 12.88
C ALA A 30 -5.49 -8.41 12.32
N ASP A 31 -4.95 -7.87 11.23
CA ASP A 31 -5.49 -6.66 10.59
C ASP A 31 -6.80 -6.92 9.83
N ALA A 32 -6.92 -8.08 9.18
CA ALA A 32 -8.17 -8.53 8.54
C ALA A 32 -9.26 -8.91 9.57
N GLU A 33 -8.90 -9.51 10.70
CA GLU A 33 -9.82 -9.86 11.79
C GLU A 33 -10.28 -8.60 12.53
N ARG A 34 -9.39 -7.63 12.78
CA ARG A 34 -9.73 -6.30 13.30
C ARG A 34 -10.71 -5.59 12.38
N ALA A 35 -10.48 -5.68 11.07
CA ALA A 35 -11.34 -5.05 10.07
C ALA A 35 -12.73 -5.70 9.98
N ARG A 36 -12.82 -7.03 10.09
CA ARG A 36 -14.10 -7.75 10.12
C ARG A 36 -15.00 -7.33 11.29
N GLY A 37 -14.41 -6.96 12.43
CA GLY A 37 -15.14 -6.51 13.62
C GLY A 37 -15.48 -5.01 13.63
N ASP A 38 -14.97 -4.24 12.68
CA ASP A 38 -15.13 -2.79 12.62
C ASP A 38 -16.36 -2.47 11.74
N GLU A 39 -17.53 -2.31 12.37
CA GLU A 39 -18.79 -2.01 11.65
C GLU A 39 -18.68 -0.75 10.77
N GLU A 40 -17.78 0.19 11.10
CA GLU A 40 -17.46 1.35 10.25
C GLU A 40 -16.76 0.98 8.93
N ILE A 41 -15.96 -0.10 8.89
CA ILE A 41 -15.37 -0.63 7.65
C ILE A 41 -16.45 -1.34 6.83
N GLN A 42 -17.36 -2.05 7.50
CA GLN A 42 -18.50 -2.72 6.86
C GLN A 42 -19.55 -1.75 6.30
N VAL A 43 -19.55 -0.50 6.76
CA VAL A 43 -20.37 0.60 6.22
C VAL A 43 -19.67 1.31 5.05
N LEU A 44 -18.65 0.71 4.43
CA LEU A 44 -18.10 1.17 3.16
C LEU A 44 -19.07 0.91 2.01
N ARG A 45 -20.09 1.76 1.98
CA ARG A 45 -20.93 2.03 0.81
C ARG A 45 -20.02 2.38 -0.36
N ARG A 46 -20.36 1.89 -1.55
CA ARG A 46 -19.71 2.21 -2.84
C ARG A 46 -19.31 3.69 -2.88
N MET A 47 -18.03 3.99 -2.71
CA MET A 47 -17.52 5.34 -2.87
C MET A 47 -17.57 5.67 -4.37
N PRO A 48 -18.22 6.76 -4.79
CA PRO A 48 -18.19 7.15 -6.19
C PRO A 48 -16.76 7.55 -6.56
N GLY A 49 -16.29 7.16 -7.75
CA GLY A 49 -14.91 7.42 -8.17
C GLY A 49 -14.50 8.90 -8.05
N ARG A 50 -15.41 9.84 -8.33
CA ARG A 50 -15.15 11.28 -8.14
C ARG A 50 -14.83 11.66 -6.68
N ALA A 51 -15.52 11.06 -5.71
CA ALA A 51 -15.25 11.33 -4.29
C ALA A 51 -13.88 10.74 -3.88
N PHE A 52 -13.53 9.58 -4.42
CA PHE A 52 -12.21 8.98 -4.25
C PHE A 52 -11.11 9.88 -4.83
N GLU A 53 -11.28 10.38 -6.06
CA GLU A 53 -10.36 11.33 -6.67
C GLU A 53 -10.21 12.60 -5.83
N SER A 54 -11.32 13.22 -5.41
CA SER A 54 -11.28 14.44 -4.60
C SER A 54 -10.53 14.23 -3.27
N MET A 55 -10.79 13.11 -2.59
CA MET A 55 -10.09 12.74 -1.36
C MET A 55 -8.59 12.53 -1.59
N LEU A 56 -8.20 11.84 -2.66
CA LEU A 56 -6.79 11.64 -2.99
C LEU A 56 -6.09 12.96 -3.30
N ARG A 57 -6.75 13.87 -4.03
CA ARG A 57 -6.20 15.21 -4.32
C ARG A 57 -5.97 15.99 -3.04
N GLU A 58 -6.99 16.05 -2.18
CA GLU A 58 -6.91 16.75 -0.90
C GLU A 58 -5.80 16.19 -0.01
N LEU A 59 -5.68 14.86 0.05
CA LEU A 59 -4.61 14.19 0.78
C LEU A 59 -3.22 14.51 0.20
N VAL A 60 -3.04 14.43 -1.12
CA VAL A 60 -1.75 14.73 -1.76
C VAL A 60 -1.35 16.18 -1.53
N GLU A 61 -2.30 17.11 -1.62
CA GLU A 61 -2.07 18.53 -1.35
C GLU A 61 -1.82 18.81 0.15
N SER A 62 -2.49 18.12 1.07
CA SER A 62 -2.27 18.26 2.52
C SER A 62 -0.85 17.85 2.93
N LEU A 63 -0.23 16.94 2.17
CA LEU A 63 1.17 16.54 2.32
C LEU A 63 2.17 17.56 1.74
N GLY A 64 1.69 18.69 1.19
CA GLY A 64 2.52 19.74 0.60
C GLY A 64 3.04 19.42 -0.80
N LEU A 65 2.48 18.40 -1.45
CA LEU A 65 2.81 18.06 -2.84
C LEU A 65 1.95 18.88 -3.79
N ARG A 66 2.52 19.30 -4.92
CA ARG A 66 1.79 19.97 -6.00
C ARG A 66 1.39 18.97 -7.06
N ILE A 67 0.09 18.83 -7.30
CA ILE A 67 -0.43 17.96 -8.35
C ILE A 67 -0.10 18.55 -9.72
N VAL A 68 0.52 17.73 -10.58
CA VAL A 68 0.88 18.07 -11.96
C VAL A 68 -0.17 17.52 -12.91
N GLU A 69 -0.51 16.25 -12.76
CA GLU A 69 -1.47 15.54 -13.62
C GLU A 69 -2.26 14.53 -12.79
N VAL A 70 -3.52 14.33 -13.19
CA VAL A 70 -4.37 13.26 -12.67
C VAL A 70 -5.04 12.55 -13.83
N ARG A 71 -4.98 11.23 -13.81
CA ARG A 71 -5.47 10.38 -14.89
C ARG A 71 -6.14 9.14 -14.34
N TRP A 72 -7.36 8.89 -14.76
CA TRP A 72 -8.00 7.59 -14.55
C TRP A 72 -7.38 6.55 -15.49
N VAL A 73 -6.92 5.44 -14.91
CA VAL A 73 -6.41 4.27 -15.64
C VAL A 73 -7.59 3.42 -16.13
N ASN A 74 -8.60 3.26 -15.28
CA ASN A 74 -9.89 2.63 -15.57
C ASN A 74 -10.96 3.21 -14.61
N ASP A 75 -12.09 2.54 -14.39
CA ASP A 75 -13.17 3.05 -13.52
C ASP A 75 -12.84 2.99 -12.01
N GLU A 76 -11.78 2.27 -11.64
CA GLU A 76 -11.41 1.94 -10.27
C GLU A 76 -9.98 2.41 -9.91
N GLU A 77 -9.11 2.59 -10.89
CA GLU A 77 -7.70 2.94 -10.71
C GLU A 77 -7.40 4.37 -11.23
N ILE A 78 -6.66 5.14 -10.44
CA ILE A 78 -6.29 6.53 -10.73
C ILE A 78 -4.81 6.78 -10.45
N ASP A 79 -4.14 7.47 -11.38
CA ASP A 79 -2.77 7.94 -11.23
C ASP A 79 -2.75 9.45 -10.98
N ILE A 80 -1.92 9.88 -10.01
CA ILE A 80 -1.64 11.28 -9.73
C ILE A 80 -0.12 11.47 -9.79
N LEU A 81 0.33 12.29 -10.73
CA LEU A 81 1.70 12.78 -10.77
C LEU A 81 1.76 14.05 -9.92
N ALA A 82 2.65 14.06 -8.94
CA ALA A 82 2.84 15.20 -8.05
C ALA A 82 4.32 15.57 -7.90
N ASN A 83 4.60 16.81 -7.57
CA ASN A 83 5.94 17.33 -7.35
C ASN A 83 6.05 17.97 -5.97
N ASN A 84 7.05 17.56 -5.19
CA ASN A 84 7.46 18.29 -4.00
C ASN A 84 8.28 19.52 -4.42
N PRO A 85 7.81 20.76 -4.19
CA PRO A 85 8.49 21.98 -4.62
C PRO A 85 9.73 22.34 -3.79
N ALA A 86 10.02 21.63 -2.71
CA ALA A 86 11.13 21.95 -1.81
C ALA A 86 12.46 22.03 -2.57
N PRO A 87 13.22 23.13 -2.45
CA PRO A 87 14.53 23.23 -3.08
C PRO A 87 15.45 22.11 -2.56
N VAL A 88 16.29 21.56 -3.45
CA VAL A 88 17.34 20.56 -3.15
C VAL A 88 16.84 19.16 -2.78
N ILE A 89 15.76 19.04 -1.98
CA ILE A 89 15.20 17.76 -1.51
C ILE A 89 13.88 17.37 -2.18
N GLY A 90 13.33 18.26 -3.00
CA GLY A 90 12.12 18.02 -3.78
C GLY A 90 12.34 17.05 -4.94
N GLY A 91 11.24 16.59 -5.52
CA GLY A 91 11.25 15.57 -6.57
C GLY A 91 9.84 15.17 -6.97
N GLU A 92 9.76 14.26 -7.94
CA GLU A 92 8.50 13.74 -8.45
C GLU A 92 8.00 12.59 -7.58
N TYR A 93 6.68 12.51 -7.43
CA TYR A 93 5.95 11.49 -6.72
C TYR A 93 4.90 10.93 -7.66
N ILE A 94 4.75 9.61 -7.65
CA ILE A 94 3.73 8.93 -8.43
C ILE A 94 2.79 8.27 -7.44
N VAL A 95 1.54 8.73 -7.41
CA VAL A 95 0.50 8.15 -6.54
C VAL A 95 -0.42 7.31 -7.40
N HIS A 96 -0.61 6.05 -7.04
CA HIS A 96 -1.57 5.15 -7.68
C HIS A 96 -2.66 4.79 -6.68
N GLY A 97 -3.87 5.26 -6.94
CA GLY A 97 -5.07 4.95 -6.17
C GLY A 97 -5.81 3.76 -6.78
N ILE A 98 -6.17 2.77 -5.96
CA ILE A 98 -6.98 1.61 -6.36
C ILE A 98 -8.23 1.55 -5.49
N LEU A 99 -9.37 1.84 -6.10
CA LEU A 99 -10.69 1.65 -5.51
C LEU A 99 -11.08 0.18 -5.65
N VAL A 100 -10.94 -0.59 -4.57
CA VAL A 100 -11.40 -1.98 -4.54
C VAL A 100 -12.68 -2.11 -3.71
N PRO A 101 -13.54 -3.09 -4.05
CA PRO A 101 -14.64 -3.49 -3.18
C PRO A 101 -14.14 -3.87 -1.78
N GLU A 102 -15.01 -3.73 -0.77
CA GLU A 102 -14.66 -4.02 0.61
C GLU A 102 -14.19 -5.48 0.80
N GLY A 103 -13.11 -5.65 1.56
CA GLY A 103 -12.54 -6.97 1.86
C GLY A 103 -11.76 -7.60 0.72
N ASP A 104 -11.64 -6.92 -0.42
CA ASP A 104 -10.82 -7.36 -1.54
C ASP A 104 -9.34 -6.95 -1.35
N PHE A 105 -8.47 -7.68 -2.04
CA PHE A 105 -7.03 -7.59 -1.88
C PHE A 105 -6.33 -7.11 -3.14
N VAL A 106 -5.46 -6.12 -3.00
CA VAL A 106 -4.53 -5.67 -4.02
C VAL A 106 -3.35 -6.64 -4.07
N SER A 107 -3.16 -7.25 -5.24
CA SER A 107 -2.06 -8.18 -5.51
C SER A 107 -0.69 -7.50 -5.58
N SER A 108 0.36 -8.30 -5.37
CA SER A 108 1.76 -7.93 -5.55
C SER A 108 2.08 -7.40 -6.95
N ILE A 109 1.35 -7.83 -7.98
CA ILE A 109 1.53 -7.40 -9.37
C ILE A 109 1.33 -5.88 -9.52
N ARG A 110 0.34 -5.30 -8.81
CA ARG A 110 0.08 -3.85 -8.85
C ARG A 110 1.20 -3.06 -8.19
N VAL A 111 1.71 -3.56 -7.06
CA VAL A 111 2.84 -2.95 -6.35
C VAL A 111 4.11 -2.98 -7.21
N ILE A 112 4.40 -4.11 -7.85
CA ILE A 112 5.54 -4.27 -8.77
C ILE A 112 5.40 -3.31 -9.95
N GLY A 113 4.21 -3.24 -10.57
CA GLY A 113 3.96 -2.36 -11.70
C GLY A 113 4.23 -0.89 -11.37
N LEU A 114 3.73 -0.40 -10.23
CA LEU A 114 4.05 0.96 -9.79
C LEU A 114 5.53 1.13 -9.47
N SER A 115 6.18 0.15 -8.83
CA SER A 115 7.61 0.21 -8.53
C SER A 115 8.46 0.35 -9.79
N ASP A 116 8.13 -0.40 -10.84
CA ASP A 116 8.80 -0.31 -12.15
C ASP A 116 8.61 1.06 -12.78
N THR A 117 7.39 1.62 -12.73
CA THR A 117 7.11 2.99 -13.19
C THR A 117 7.93 4.03 -12.42
N VAL A 118 7.99 3.93 -11.09
CA VAL A 118 8.78 4.87 -10.26
C VAL A 118 10.26 4.82 -10.63
N ARG A 119 10.81 3.63 -10.90
CA ARG A 119 12.20 3.50 -11.39
C ARG A 119 12.38 4.11 -12.78
N ALA A 120 11.45 3.85 -13.70
CA ALA A 120 11.51 4.33 -15.08
C ALA A 120 11.47 5.86 -15.14
N GLU A 121 10.55 6.47 -14.41
CA GLU A 121 10.37 7.93 -14.34
C GLU A 121 11.37 8.61 -13.40
N ARG A 122 12.19 7.84 -12.66
CA ARG A 122 13.11 8.34 -11.62
C ARG A 122 12.40 9.19 -10.56
N ALA A 123 11.15 8.84 -10.26
CA ALA A 123 10.41 9.49 -9.20
C ALA A 123 11.06 9.20 -7.84
N LEU A 124 10.97 10.17 -6.94
CA LEU A 124 11.57 10.12 -5.61
C LEU A 124 10.88 9.07 -4.73
N LYS A 125 9.56 8.91 -4.88
CA LYS A 125 8.76 7.90 -4.17
C LYS A 125 7.46 7.59 -4.93
N GLY A 126 7.10 6.31 -4.99
CA GLY A 126 5.75 5.88 -5.34
C GLY A 126 4.87 5.71 -4.12
N ILE A 127 3.58 6.03 -4.23
CA ILE A 127 2.60 5.87 -3.16
C ILE A 127 1.42 5.07 -3.71
N LEU A 128 1.18 3.86 -3.23
CA LEU A 128 0.01 3.08 -3.59
C LEU A 128 -1.04 3.20 -2.49
N ILE A 129 -2.21 3.73 -2.84
CA ILE A 129 -3.33 3.94 -1.91
C ILE A 129 -4.49 3.07 -2.33
N THR A 130 -5.09 2.32 -1.41
CA THR A 130 -6.26 1.50 -1.71
C THR A 130 -7.34 1.54 -0.63
N THR A 131 -8.60 1.37 -1.04
CA THR A 131 -9.75 1.16 -0.15
C THR A 131 -9.90 -0.27 0.35
N GLY A 132 -8.96 -1.17 0.02
CA GLY A 132 -8.89 -2.53 0.56
C GLY A 132 -7.56 -2.83 1.23
N TYR A 133 -7.14 -4.09 1.14
CA TYR A 133 -5.93 -4.61 1.80
C TYR A 133 -4.91 -5.10 0.79
N PHE A 134 -3.65 -5.25 1.21
CA PHE A 134 -2.61 -5.86 0.37
C PHE A 134 -2.52 -7.36 0.65
N THR A 135 -2.21 -8.15 -0.36
CA THR A 135 -1.93 -9.59 -0.16
C THR A 135 -0.63 -9.78 0.65
N GLU A 136 -0.47 -10.92 1.33
CA GLU A 136 0.74 -11.18 2.13
C GLU A 136 2.03 -11.18 1.32
N GLU A 137 1.93 -11.47 0.02
CA GLU A 137 3.06 -11.47 -0.90
C GLU A 137 3.70 -10.09 -1.04
N VAL A 138 2.92 -9.02 -0.85
CA VAL A 138 3.42 -7.65 -0.91
C VAL A 138 4.48 -7.38 0.15
N GLN A 139 4.36 -7.96 1.36
CA GLN A 139 5.37 -7.81 2.40
C GLN A 139 6.73 -8.43 2.04
N LYS A 140 6.75 -9.37 1.09
CA LYS A 140 7.98 -10.00 0.60
C LYS A 140 8.69 -9.12 -0.42
N TYR A 141 8.05 -8.04 -0.88
CA TYR A 141 8.62 -7.08 -1.81
C TYR A 141 9.46 -6.04 -1.04
N ALA A 142 10.66 -6.44 -0.63
CA ALA A 142 11.64 -5.58 0.03
C ALA A 142 12.64 -4.92 -0.96
N GLU A 143 12.68 -5.39 -2.20
CA GLU A 143 13.61 -4.94 -3.23
C GLU A 143 12.84 -4.17 -4.32
N GLY A 144 12.92 -2.84 -4.29
CA GLY A 144 12.06 -2.00 -5.11
C GLY A 144 12.55 -0.56 -5.22
N ALA A 145 11.84 0.23 -6.02
CA ALA A 145 11.89 1.68 -5.90
C ALA A 145 11.45 2.11 -4.49
N PRO A 146 11.72 3.35 -4.06
CA PRO A 146 11.13 3.88 -2.82
C PRO A 146 9.60 3.89 -2.95
N MET A 147 8.93 3.09 -2.13
CA MET A 147 7.47 2.90 -2.18
C MET A 147 6.84 3.12 -0.80
N GLU A 148 5.63 3.66 -0.79
CA GLU A 148 4.74 3.73 0.36
C GLU A 148 3.44 2.99 0.02
N LEU A 149 2.97 2.12 0.91
CA LEU A 149 1.78 1.31 0.69
C LEU A 149 0.75 1.63 1.76
N ILE A 150 -0.40 2.14 1.35
CA ILE A 150 -1.45 2.65 2.23
C ILE A 150 -2.73 1.84 1.97
N ASN A 151 -3.07 0.96 2.91
CA ASN A 151 -4.34 0.23 2.91
C ASN A 151 -5.46 1.06 3.55
N VAL A 152 -6.69 0.55 3.52
CA VAL A 152 -7.86 1.26 4.05
C VAL A 152 -7.75 1.66 5.52
N SER A 153 -7.16 0.81 6.36
CA SER A 153 -6.96 1.11 7.79
C SER A 153 -6.02 2.29 7.97
N ARG A 154 -4.85 2.24 7.31
CA ARG A 154 -3.86 3.32 7.37
C ARG A 154 -4.34 4.60 6.69
N LEU A 155 -5.11 4.48 5.61
CA LEU A 155 -5.72 5.61 4.92
C LEU A 155 -6.64 6.39 5.87
N ARG A 156 -7.49 5.69 6.62
CA ARG A 156 -8.40 6.32 7.59
C ARG A 156 -7.64 7.08 8.68
N GLU A 157 -6.57 6.50 9.20
CA GLU A 157 -5.70 7.14 10.18
C GLU A 157 -5.11 8.44 9.62
N ILE A 158 -4.51 8.38 8.42
CA ILE A 158 -3.88 9.54 7.78
C ILE A 158 -4.93 10.63 7.49
N LEU A 159 -6.09 10.28 6.97
CA LEU A 159 -7.16 11.26 6.70
C LEU A 159 -7.60 11.94 7.99
N LYS A 160 -7.79 11.19 9.07
CA LYS A 160 -8.14 11.73 10.39
C LYS A 160 -7.05 12.65 10.94
N GLU A 161 -5.78 12.28 10.80
CA GLU A 161 -4.63 13.10 11.19
C GLU A 161 -4.56 14.42 10.41
N ASN A 162 -4.99 14.41 9.15
CA ASN A 162 -5.02 15.60 8.28
C ASN A 162 -6.35 16.38 8.36
N GLY A 163 -7.31 15.94 9.19
CA GLY A 163 -8.63 16.57 9.31
C GLY A 163 -9.53 16.39 8.08
N ILE A 164 -9.20 15.44 7.20
CA ILE A 164 -9.95 15.13 5.98
C ILE A 164 -11.06 14.13 6.33
N LEU A 165 -12.29 14.45 5.92
CA LEU A 165 -13.44 13.58 6.17
C LEU A 165 -13.43 12.37 5.23
N TRP A 166 -13.85 11.22 5.76
CA TRP A 166 -14.06 10.04 4.93
C TRP A 166 -15.22 10.29 3.96
N PRO A 167 -15.04 10.13 2.62
CA PRO A 167 -16.05 10.52 1.64
C PRO A 167 -17.35 9.70 1.65
N ALA A 168 -17.42 8.63 2.45
CA ALA A 168 -18.61 7.75 2.55
C ALA A 168 -19.46 7.99 3.82
N ALA A 169 -19.19 9.05 4.59
CA ALA A 169 -19.99 9.47 5.73
C ALA A 169 -21.27 10.23 5.33
#